data_AF-A0A533WG37-F1
#
_entry.id   AF-A0A533WG37-F1
#
_cell.length_a   1.000
_cell.length_b   1.000
_cell.length_c   1.000
_cell.angle_alpha   90.00
_cell.angle_beta   90.00
_cell.angle_gamma   90.00
#
_symmetry.space_group_name_H-M   'P 1'
#
loop_
_entity.id
_entity.type
_entity.pdbx_description
1 polymer ?
#
loop_
_entity_poly.entity_id
_entity_poly.type
_entity_poly.pdbx_seq_one_letter_code
_entity_poly.pdbx_strand_id
1 'polypeptide(L)' 'MNIYDTKVVSCSKCGKSIGEIEYDAVVTLPKCGHCANPTPEGDDKALYIISKLVKSKDDDVYNPDKKRAVVSH' A
#
# COMPACT_ATOMS: atom_id res chain seq x y z
N MET A 1 25.44 -25.83 0.08
CA MET A 1 24.52 -24.69 0.25
C MET A 1 24.95 -23.64 -0.76
N ASN A 2 24.12 -23.34 -1.76
CA ASN A 2 24.44 -22.41 -2.85
C ASN A 2 23.59 -21.16 -2.65
N ILE A 3 24.19 -20.07 -2.17
CA ILE A 3 23.50 -18.81 -1.82
C ILE A 3 22.88 -18.07 -3.03
N TYR A 4 23.11 -18.58 -4.24
CA TYR A 4 22.57 -18.01 -5.48
C TYR A 4 21.33 -18.74 -5.97
N ASP A 5 20.92 -19.84 -5.31
CA ASP A 5 19.71 -20.56 -5.70
C ASP A 5 18.49 -19.81 -5.18
N THR A 6 17.73 -19.20 -6.10
CA THR A 6 16.51 -18.49 -5.80
C THR A 6 15.31 -19.18 -6.44
N LYS A 7 14.14 -19.01 -5.84
CA LYS A 7 12.86 -19.44 -6.42
C LYS A 7 11.91 -18.26 -6.54
N VAL A 8 11.11 -18.29 -7.61
CA VAL A 8 10.05 -17.30 -7.83
C VAL A 8 8.90 -17.55 -6.87
N VAL A 9 8.47 -16.52 -6.16
CA VAL A 9 7.26 -16.53 -5.33
C VAL A 9 6.10 -15.97 -6.14
N SER A 10 5.04 -16.76 -6.24
CA SER A 10 3.80 -16.36 -6.90
C SER A 10 2.70 -16.12 -5.90
N CYS A 11 1.82 -15.17 -6.19
CA CYS A 11 0.66 -14.89 -5.35
C CYS A 11 -0.28 -16.10 -5.32
N SER A 12 -0.58 -16.58 -4.11
CA SER A 12 -1.51 -17.68 -3.88
C SER A 12 -2.94 -17.42 -4.39
N LYS A 13 -3.35 -16.16 -4.56
CA LYS A 13 -4.71 -15.79 -5.00
C LYS A 13 -4.84 -15.56 -6.50
N CYS A 14 -3.83 -14.96 -7.15
CA CYS A 14 -3.92 -14.56 -8.57
C CYS A 14 -2.81 -15.13 -9.46
N GLY A 15 -1.85 -15.88 -8.90
CA GLY A 15 -0.75 -16.49 -9.63
C GLY A 15 0.34 -15.53 -10.13
N LYS A 16 0.16 -14.20 -9.99
CA LYS A 16 1.18 -13.22 -10.40
C LYS A 16 2.49 -13.42 -9.62
N SER A 17 3.62 -13.33 -10.31
CA SER A 17 4.93 -13.27 -9.67
C SER A 17 5.03 -12.04 -8.77
N ILE A 18 5.55 -12.24 -7.56
CA ILE A 18 5.77 -11.19 -6.56
C ILE A 18 7.25 -10.82 -6.52
N GLY A 19 8.13 -11.80 -6.65
CA GLY A 19 9.58 -11.63 -6.62
C GLY A 19 10.31 -12.96 -6.47
N GLU A 20 11.59 -12.91 -6.12
CA GLU A 20 12.45 -14.05 -5.89
C GLU A 20 12.93 -14.09 -4.44
N ILE A 21 13.07 -15.29 -3.89
CA ILE A 21 13.59 -15.53 -2.54
C ILE A 21 14.62 -16.65 -2.57
N GLU A 22 15.41 -16.78 -1.51
CA GLU A 22 16.28 -17.94 -1.31
C GLU A 22 15.49 -19.25 -1.39
N TYR A 23 16.07 -20.25 -2.06
CA TYR A 23 15.39 -21.52 -2.30
C TYR A 23 14.89 -22.20 -1.03
N ASP A 24 15.67 -22.13 0.05
CA ASP A 24 15.36 -22.76 1.34
C ASP A 24 14.37 -21.94 2.19
N ALA A 25 14.01 -20.72 1.79
CA ALA A 25 13.05 -19.91 2.52
C ALA A 25 11.62 -20.47 2.41
N VAL A 26 10.93 -20.58 3.55
CA VAL A 26 9.55 -21.05 3.63
C VAL A 26 8.60 -19.86 3.57
N VAL A 27 7.64 -19.88 2.64
CA VAL A 27 6.66 -18.80 2.46
C VAL A 27 5.25 -19.36 2.61
N THR A 28 4.47 -18.75 3.50
CA THR A 28 3.09 -19.15 3.77
C THR A 28 2.12 -18.12 3.18
N LEU A 29 1.20 -18.57 2.33
CA LEU A 29 0.12 -17.77 1.74
C LEU A 29 0.59 -16.39 1.17
N PRO A 30 1.59 -16.37 0.26
CA PRO A 30 2.06 -15.13 -0.32
C PRO A 30 0.95 -14.40 -1.09
N LYS A 31 0.84 -13.08 -0.90
CA LYS A 31 -0.13 -12.21 -1.58
C LYS A 31 0.58 -11.04 -2.24
N CYS A 32 0.22 -10.72 -3.47
CA CYS A 32 0.70 -9.51 -4.14
C CYS A 32 -0.01 -8.27 -3.56
N GLY A 33 0.53 -7.06 -3.79
CA GLY A 33 -0.04 -5.81 -3.23
C GLY A 33 -1.50 -5.52 -3.60
N HIS A 34 -2.00 -6.09 -4.70
CA HIS A 34 -3.42 -5.98 -5.07
C HIS A 34 -4.32 -7.01 -4.37
N CYS A 35 -3.81 -8.21 -4.10
CA CYS A 35 -4.54 -9.29 -3.44
C CYS A 35 -4.40 -9.27 -1.91
N ALA A 36 -3.34 -8.64 -1.41
CA ALA A 36 -3.21 -8.26 -0.02
C ALA A 36 -4.37 -7.31 0.25
N ASN A 37 -5.41 -7.79 0.93
CA ASN A 37 -6.54 -6.97 1.28
C ASN A 37 -6.05 -5.98 2.35
N PRO A 38 -5.89 -4.68 2.04
CA PRO A 38 -5.37 -3.73 3.01
C PRO A 38 -6.43 -3.34 4.04
N THR A 39 -7.66 -3.87 3.95
CA THR A 39 -8.67 -3.60 4.96
C THR A 39 -8.28 -4.34 6.24
N PRO A 40 -8.09 -3.65 7.37
CA PRO A 40 -7.89 -4.30 8.65
C PRO A 40 -9.08 -5.25 8.95
N GLU A 41 -8.83 -6.32 9.68
CA GLU A 41 -9.88 -7.23 10.15
C GLU A 41 -10.37 -6.79 11.55
N GLY A 42 -11.61 -7.11 11.93
CA GLY A 42 -12.15 -6.74 13.26
C GLY A 42 -12.58 -5.27 13.43
N ASP A 43 -12.55 -4.79 14.68
CA ASP A 43 -13.02 -3.45 15.10
C ASP A 43 -12.20 -2.29 14.51
N ASP A 44 -10.98 -2.55 14.05
CA ASP A 44 -10.11 -1.58 13.38
C ASP A 44 -10.63 -1.14 11.98
N LYS A 45 -11.64 -1.86 11.44
CA LYS A 45 -12.31 -1.50 10.18
C LYS A 45 -12.96 -0.13 10.24
N ALA A 46 -13.66 0.17 11.33
CA ALA A 46 -14.41 1.41 11.46
C ALA A 46 -13.49 2.62 11.43
N LEU A 47 -12.40 2.59 12.20
CA LEU A 47 -11.40 3.67 12.26
C LEU A 47 -10.66 3.85 10.94
N TYR A 48 -10.35 2.75 10.23
CA TYR A 48 -9.73 2.81 8.91
C TYR A 48 -10.65 3.42 7.86
N ILE A 49 -11.94 3.06 7.85
CA ILE A 49 -12.94 3.63 6.94
C ILE A 49 -13.13 5.12 7.24
N ILE A 50 -13.29 5.50 8.50
CA ILE A 50 -13.42 6.92 8.91
C ILE A 50 -12.19 7.71 8.47
N SER A 51 -10.98 7.21 8.74
CA SER A 51 -9.73 7.87 8.35
C SER A 51 -9.60 8.03 6.82
N LYS A 52 -10.06 7.03 6.04
CA LYS A 52 -10.06 7.09 4.58
C LYS A 52 -11.07 8.11 4.04
N LEU A 53 -12.27 8.15 4.61
CA LEU A 53 -13.33 9.10 4.24
C LEU A 53 -13.00 10.55 4.62
N VAL A 54 -12.31 10.77 5.74
CA VAL A 54 -11.87 12.11 6.16
C VAL A 54 -10.78 12.64 5.22
N LYS A 55 -9.83 11.80 4.78
CA LYS A 55 -8.81 12.19 3.78
C LYS A 55 -9.43 12.61 2.45
N SER A 56 -10.49 11.95 2.00
CA SER A 56 -11.16 12.28 0.72
C SER A 56 -11.87 13.64 0.70
N LYS A 57 -11.96 14.36 1.83
CA LYS A 57 -12.53 15.72 1.88
C LYS A 57 -11.49 16.83 1.84
N ASP A 58 -10.20 16.53 1.91
CA ASP A 58 -9.12 17.53 1.87
C ASP A 58 -8.56 17.76 0.46
N ASP A 59 -8.82 16.85 -0.48
CA ASP A 59 -8.35 16.96 -1.88
C ASP A 59 -9.23 17.85 -2.80
N ASP A 60 -10.22 18.57 -2.27
CA ASP A 60 -10.98 19.62 -3.00
C ASP A 60 -10.74 21.04 -2.46
N VAL A 61 -9.63 21.27 -1.74
CA VAL A 61 -9.14 22.64 -1.42
C VAL A 61 -7.63 22.75 -1.67
N TYR A 62 -7.19 22.49 -2.91
CA TYR A 62 -6.02 23.20 -3.43
C TYR A 62 -6.49 24.55 -3.98
N ASN A 63 -6.37 25.61 -3.16
CA ASN A 63 -6.54 26.99 -3.61
C ASN A 63 -5.16 27.63 -3.85
N PRO A 64 -4.70 27.80 -5.11
CA PRO A 64 -3.42 28.44 -5.42
C PRO A 64 -3.38 29.96 -5.18
N ASP A 65 -4.48 30.61 -4.79
CA ASP A 65 -4.59 32.08 -4.75
C ASP A 65 -4.23 32.77 -3.42
N LYS A 66 -3.63 32.08 -2.44
CA LYS A 66 -3.00 32.76 -1.28
C LYS A 66 -1.52 33.02 -1.49
N LYS A 67 -1.18 33.67 -2.62
CA LYS A 67 0.06 34.49 -2.66
C LYS A 67 -0.21 35.74 -1.85
N ARG A 68 0.37 35.79 -0.66
CA ARG A 68 0.48 36.99 0.18
C ARG A 68 1.25 38.05 -0.60
N ALA A 69 0.56 38.82 -1.44
CA ALA A 69 1.06 40.09 -1.96
C ALA A 69 1.04 41.09 -0.79
N VAL A 70 2.19 41.31 -0.17
CA VAL A 70 2.47 42.53 0.57
C VAL A 70 3.53 43.30 -0.20
N VAL A 71 3.05 44.13 -1.13
CA VAL A 71 3.74 45.37 -1.56
C VAL A 71 2.66 46.42 -1.75
N SER A 72 2.74 47.50 -0.97
CA SER A 72 1.98 48.78 -1.03
C SER A 72 2.45 49.58 0.19
N HIS A 73 3.08 50.76 0.16
CA HIS A 73 3.32 51.82 -0.83
C HIS A 73 4.76 52.34 -0.70
#